data_AF-A0A9X9A6H8-F1
#
_entry.id   AF-A0A9X9A6H8-F1
#
_cell.length_a   1.000
_cell.length_b   1.000
_cell.length_c   1.000
_cell.angle_alpha   90.00
_cell.angle_beta   90.00
_cell.angle_gamma   90.00
#
_symmetry.space_group_name_H-M   'P 1'
#
loop_
_entity.id
_entity.type
_entity.pdbx_description
1 polymer ?
#
loop_
_entity_poly.entity_id
_entity_poly.type
_entity_poly.pdbx_seq_one_letter_code
_entity_poly.pdbx_strand_id
1 'polypeptide(L)'
;KNAYEAIKEIVEALPNDMEALYMWSSIKHNYIRDNWIPHSPKDISKLLLGGSNLLIYNEKQLLEAILKSLDRLQKKLQGETPAMIDLWNESKENGFRPKNENAFSDYIKRHLEEDLNHRGIIVNREVEIRRGYGTGSGERTDIQINAIIKDPTEQRNKKITVIIEVKGCWHRELDIAMEEQLINRYLSDNECNYGIYLVGWFYCKQWRESTVTFEEKGKYFKEKAKDLSNKHKVTVVPYIMNTALRN
;
A
#
# COMPACT_ATOMS: atom_id res chain seq x y z
N LYS A 1 5.20 -16.56 23.01
CA LYS A 1 4.70 -17.01 21.69
C LYS A 1 3.30 -17.58 21.89
N ASN A 2 2.29 -17.15 21.11
CA ASN A 2 0.97 -17.79 21.19
C ASN A 2 1.06 -19.20 20.56
N ALA A 3 0.15 -20.11 20.92
CA ALA A 3 0.17 -21.49 20.43
C ALA A 3 0.01 -21.60 18.90
N TYR A 4 -0.64 -20.62 18.27
CA TYR A 4 -0.83 -20.55 16.82
C TYR A 4 0.49 -20.34 16.07
N GLU A 5 1.29 -19.33 16.47
CA GLU A 5 2.60 -19.04 15.87
C GLU A 5 3.60 -20.17 16.12
N ALA A 6 3.57 -20.80 17.30
CA ALA A 6 4.45 -21.92 17.61
C ALA A 6 4.15 -23.14 16.71
N ILE A 7 2.89 -23.46 16.47
CA ILE A 7 2.52 -24.64 15.67
C ILE A 7 2.61 -24.36 14.17
N LYS A 8 2.42 -23.10 13.76
CA LYS A 8 2.74 -22.65 12.40
C LYS A 8 4.22 -22.89 12.05
N GLU A 9 5.14 -22.46 12.93
CA GLU A 9 6.57 -22.69 12.74
C GLU A 9 6.94 -24.18 12.67
N ILE A 10 6.29 -25.02 13.49
CA ILE A 10 6.50 -26.47 13.48
C ILE A 10 6.08 -27.09 12.14
N VAL A 11 4.94 -26.67 11.59
CA VAL A 11 4.44 -27.16 10.29
C VAL A 11 5.30 -26.68 9.13
N GLU A 12 5.80 -25.44 9.20
CA GLU A 12 6.76 -24.92 8.21
C GLU A 12 8.08 -25.69 8.23
N ALA A 13 8.51 -26.18 9.40
CA ALA A 13 9.70 -27.01 9.55
C ALA A 13 9.46 -28.50 9.20
N LEU A 14 8.23 -29.01 9.35
CA LEU A 14 7.86 -30.42 9.14
C LEU A 14 6.60 -30.55 8.25
N PRO A 15 6.67 -30.17 6.96
CA PRO A 15 5.49 -30.00 6.10
C PRO A 15 4.76 -31.31 5.74
N ASN A 16 5.41 -32.47 5.92
CA ASN A 16 4.83 -33.79 5.63
C ASN A 16 4.48 -34.58 6.90
N ASP A 17 4.65 -33.99 8.09
CA ASP A 17 4.31 -34.65 9.34
C ASP A 17 2.80 -34.59 9.58
N MET A 18 2.16 -35.75 9.59
CA MET A 18 0.69 -35.86 9.66
C MET A 18 0.12 -35.35 10.98
N GLU A 19 0.87 -35.45 12.07
CA GLU A 19 0.43 -35.05 13.40
C GLU A 19 0.51 -33.53 13.56
N ALA A 20 1.60 -32.92 13.06
CA ALA A 20 1.74 -31.47 12.94
C ALA A 20 0.65 -30.86 12.04
N LEU A 21 0.36 -31.48 10.88
CA LEU A 21 -0.71 -31.02 9.98
C LEU A 21 -2.11 -31.12 10.62
N TYR A 22 -2.37 -32.18 11.40
CA TYR A 22 -3.64 -32.35 12.12
C TYR A 22 -3.80 -31.31 13.23
N MET A 23 -2.75 -31.08 14.03
CA MET A 23 -2.71 -30.03 15.05
C MET A 23 -2.90 -28.64 14.45
N TRP A 24 -2.26 -28.38 13.30
CA TRP A 24 -2.42 -27.14 12.55
C TRP A 24 -3.87 -26.92 12.11
N SER A 25 -4.52 -27.93 11.56
CA SER A 25 -5.92 -27.85 11.15
C SER A 25 -6.83 -27.50 12.33
N SER A 26 -6.64 -28.18 13.46
CA SER A 26 -7.43 -27.97 14.68
C SER A 26 -7.23 -26.57 15.27
N ILE A 27 -5.98 -26.10 15.35
CA ILE A 27 -5.66 -24.78 15.91
C ILE A 27 -6.03 -23.66 14.95
N LYS A 28 -5.86 -23.86 13.65
CA LYS A 28 -6.36 -22.92 12.64
C LYS A 28 -7.88 -22.80 12.73
N HIS A 29 -8.60 -23.90 12.91
CA HIS A 29 -10.05 -23.88 13.05
C HIS A 29 -10.48 -23.17 14.35
N ASN A 30 -9.84 -23.47 15.48
CA ASN A 30 -10.11 -22.78 16.75
C ASN A 30 -9.72 -21.31 16.71
N TYR A 31 -8.58 -20.96 16.12
CA TYR A 31 -8.15 -19.57 15.96
C TYR A 31 -9.10 -18.80 15.05
N ILE A 32 -9.54 -19.40 13.93
CA ILE A 32 -10.56 -18.81 13.07
C ILE A 32 -11.84 -18.62 13.86
N ARG A 33 -12.34 -19.63 14.58
CA ARG A 33 -13.57 -19.57 15.38
C ARG A 33 -13.50 -18.50 16.47
N ASP A 34 -12.40 -18.43 17.21
CA ASP A 34 -12.25 -17.54 18.36
C ASP A 34 -11.96 -16.09 17.91
N ASN A 35 -11.45 -15.89 16.68
CA ASN A 35 -11.30 -14.58 16.04
C ASN A 35 -12.34 -14.34 14.94
N TRP A 36 -13.38 -15.18 14.87
CA TRP A 36 -14.41 -15.09 13.83
C TRP A 36 -15.33 -13.94 14.19
N ILE A 37 -15.29 -12.88 13.39
CA ILE A 37 -16.24 -11.78 13.50
C ILE A 37 -17.40 -12.09 12.53
N PRO A 38 -18.60 -12.44 13.03
CA PRO A 38 -19.73 -12.80 12.17
C PRO A 38 -20.09 -11.64 11.24
N HIS A 39 -20.17 -11.93 9.94
CA HIS A 39 -20.57 -10.97 8.92
C HIS A 39 -22.09 -10.84 8.91
N SER A 40 -22.60 -9.63 8.63
CA SER A 40 -24.04 -9.51 8.42
C SER A 40 -24.44 -10.26 7.14
N PRO A 41 -25.66 -10.81 7.04
CA PRO A 41 -26.14 -11.45 5.81
C PRO A 41 -26.04 -10.56 4.56
N LYS A 42 -26.10 -9.23 4.73
CA LYS A 42 -25.89 -8.25 3.66
C LYS A 42 -24.44 -8.24 3.15
N ASP A 43 -23.47 -8.45 4.04
CA ASP A 43 -22.04 -8.42 3.73
C ASP A 43 -21.63 -9.70 2.98
N ILE A 44 -22.16 -10.83 3.46
CA ILE A 44 -22.02 -12.13 2.79
C ILE A 44 -22.64 -12.04 1.38
N SER A 45 -23.82 -11.44 1.25
CA SER A 45 -24.45 -11.23 -0.06
C SER A 45 -23.60 -10.34 -0.98
N LYS A 46 -23.00 -9.25 -0.46
CA LYS A 46 -22.09 -8.39 -1.24
C LYS A 46 -20.80 -9.10 -1.65
N LEU A 47 -20.27 -9.99 -0.83
CA LEU A 47 -19.10 -10.82 -1.16
C LEU A 47 -19.42 -11.84 -2.26
N LEU A 48 -20.57 -12.49 -2.16
CA LEU A 48 -21.01 -13.51 -3.12
C LEU A 48 -21.43 -12.91 -4.47
N LEU A 49 -21.89 -11.66 -4.49
CA LEU A 49 -22.34 -10.96 -5.70
C LEU A 49 -21.24 -10.10 -6.37
N GLY A 50 -20.08 -9.91 -5.73
CA GLY A 50 -18.99 -9.08 -6.23
C GLY A 50 -17.66 -9.81 -6.22
N GLY A 51 -17.20 -10.29 -7.39
CA GLY A 51 -16.03 -11.16 -7.56
C GLY A 51 -14.66 -10.53 -7.26
N SER A 52 -14.58 -9.47 -6.45
CA SER A 52 -13.32 -8.80 -6.07
C SER A 52 -13.37 -8.10 -4.71
N ASN A 53 -14.42 -8.33 -3.92
CA ASN A 53 -14.67 -7.62 -2.67
C ASN A 53 -13.78 -8.17 -1.55
N LEU A 54 -12.96 -7.29 -0.94
CA LEU A 54 -12.10 -7.60 0.19
C LEU A 54 -12.74 -7.08 1.49
N LEU A 55 -12.76 -7.93 2.50
CA LEU A 55 -13.10 -7.54 3.85
C LEU A 55 -11.83 -7.06 4.57
N ILE A 56 -11.91 -5.89 5.18
CA ILE A 56 -10.79 -5.26 5.90
C ILE A 56 -11.14 -5.10 7.38
N TYR A 57 -10.33 -5.75 8.22
CA TYR A 57 -10.44 -5.81 9.67
C TYR A 57 -9.26 -5.16 10.40
N ASN A 58 -8.16 -4.91 9.70
CA ASN A 58 -6.97 -4.30 10.28
C ASN A 58 -6.17 -3.53 9.22
N GLU A 59 -5.21 -2.76 9.71
CA GLU A 59 -4.29 -1.92 8.95
C GLU A 59 -3.49 -2.74 7.93
N LYS A 60 -3.08 -3.97 8.27
CA LYS A 60 -2.36 -4.87 7.36
C LYS A 60 -3.21 -5.23 6.13
N GLN A 61 -4.49 -5.54 6.32
CA GLN A 61 -5.39 -5.83 5.21
C GLN A 61 -5.70 -4.58 4.38
N LEU A 62 -5.79 -3.40 5.02
CA LEU A 62 -5.91 -2.14 4.29
C LEU A 62 -4.67 -1.85 3.44
N LEU A 63 -3.49 -2.05 4.01
CA LEU A 63 -2.21 -1.94 3.30
C LEU A 63 -2.19 -2.88 2.08
N GLU A 64 -2.55 -4.15 2.26
CA GLU A 64 -2.61 -5.13 1.16
C GLU A 64 -3.64 -4.74 0.07
N ALA A 65 -4.79 -4.18 0.46
CA ALA A 65 -5.79 -3.70 -0.50
C ALA A 65 -5.28 -2.51 -1.32
N ILE A 66 -4.57 -1.57 -0.67
CA ILE A 66 -3.93 -0.43 -1.34
C ILE A 66 -2.85 -0.92 -2.30
N LEU A 67 -1.97 -1.83 -1.88
CA LEU A 67 -0.91 -2.40 -2.74
C LEU A 67 -1.50 -3.06 -3.99
N LYS A 68 -2.56 -3.86 -3.83
CA LYS A 68 -3.29 -4.45 -4.97
C LYS A 68 -3.91 -3.39 -5.89
N SER A 69 -4.37 -2.27 -5.33
CA SER A 69 -4.88 -1.14 -6.10
C SER A 69 -3.78 -0.46 -6.91
N LEU A 70 -2.61 -0.26 -6.31
CA LEU A 70 -1.43 0.28 -6.98
C LEU A 70 -0.93 -0.65 -8.10
N ASP A 71 -1.00 -1.97 -7.91
CA ASP A 71 -0.69 -2.94 -8.98
C ASP A 71 -1.64 -2.83 -10.17
N ARG A 72 -2.94 -2.59 -9.91
CA ARG A 72 -3.89 -2.28 -10.98
C ARG A 72 -3.55 -0.98 -11.68
N LEU A 73 -3.10 0.04 -10.94
CA LEU A 73 -2.66 1.31 -11.54
C LEU A 73 -1.42 1.13 -12.41
N GLN A 74 -0.42 0.40 -11.93
CA GLN A 74 0.79 0.11 -12.69
C GLN A 74 0.47 -0.59 -14.02
N LYS A 75 -0.49 -1.53 -14.02
CA LYS A 75 -0.99 -2.16 -15.24
C LYS A 75 -1.68 -1.17 -16.19
N LYS A 76 -2.42 -0.18 -15.67
CA LYS A 76 -3.03 0.89 -16.50
C LYS A 76 -1.95 1.80 -17.11
N LEU A 77 -0.95 2.19 -16.32
CA LEU A 77 0.13 3.08 -16.74
C LEU A 77 0.96 2.45 -17.86
N GLN A 78 1.28 1.15 -17.74
CA GLN A 78 2.09 0.39 -18.68
C GLN A 78 1.25 -0.57 -19.53
N GLY A 79 -0.03 -0.27 -19.76
CA GLY A 79 -0.95 -1.14 -20.50
C GLY A 79 -0.80 -1.04 -22.03
N GLU A 80 -1.81 -1.52 -22.76
CA GLU A 80 -1.88 -1.36 -24.22
C GLU A 80 -2.16 0.09 -24.62
N THR A 81 -3.11 0.74 -23.93
CA THR A 81 -3.35 2.20 -23.98
C THR A 81 -2.67 2.82 -22.77
N PRO A 82 -1.41 3.29 -22.89
CA PRO A 82 -0.59 3.56 -21.72
C PRO A 82 -0.98 4.90 -21.08
N ALA A 83 -1.46 4.87 -19.84
CA ALA A 83 -1.86 6.07 -19.12
C ALA A 83 -0.68 6.86 -18.52
N MET A 84 0.56 6.35 -18.62
CA MET A 84 1.72 7.06 -18.06
C MET A 84 1.93 8.44 -18.70
N ILE A 85 1.50 8.65 -19.94
CA ILE A 85 1.59 9.95 -20.64
C ILE A 85 0.92 11.09 -19.85
N ASP A 86 -0.13 10.79 -19.09
CA ASP A 86 -0.85 11.78 -18.27
C ASP A 86 0.02 12.33 -17.12
N LEU A 87 1.14 11.66 -16.81
CA LEU A 87 2.11 12.04 -15.80
C LEU A 87 3.33 12.77 -16.37
N TRP A 88 3.36 13.03 -17.68
CA TRP A 88 4.41 13.79 -18.34
C TRP A 88 3.84 15.08 -18.92
N ASN A 89 4.64 16.14 -18.86
CA ASN A 89 4.44 17.37 -19.62
C ASN A 89 5.23 17.24 -20.92
N GLU A 90 4.57 17.52 -22.04
CA GLU A 90 5.21 17.61 -23.35
C GLU A 90 5.43 19.08 -23.72
N SER A 91 6.65 19.42 -24.14
CA SER A 91 6.95 20.72 -24.72
C SER A 91 7.76 20.53 -26.00
N LYS A 92 7.45 21.33 -27.02
CA LYS A 92 8.18 21.35 -28.30
C LYS A 92 9.66 21.73 -28.12
N GLU A 93 9.99 22.52 -27.10
CA GLU A 93 11.35 23.02 -26.87
C GLU A 93 12.15 22.14 -25.91
N ASN A 94 11.48 21.52 -24.92
CA ASN A 94 12.14 20.82 -23.81
C ASN A 94 11.88 19.31 -23.78
N GLY A 95 11.15 18.76 -24.75
CA GLY A 95 10.75 17.36 -24.78
C GLY A 95 9.83 16.98 -23.61
N PHE A 96 9.83 15.70 -23.26
CA PHE A 96 9.06 15.19 -22.12
C PHE A 96 9.73 15.52 -20.77
N ARG A 97 8.95 16.03 -19.82
CA ARG A 97 9.35 16.26 -18.43
C ARG A 97 8.31 15.66 -17.49
N PRO A 98 8.69 15.00 -16.38
CA PRO A 98 7.70 14.49 -15.46
C PRO A 98 6.91 15.63 -14.84
N LYS A 99 5.62 15.38 -14.56
CA LYS A 99 4.84 16.27 -13.71
C LYS A 99 5.41 16.27 -12.29
N ASN A 100 5.14 17.34 -11.54
CA ASN A 100 5.63 17.45 -10.17
C ASN A 100 4.99 16.39 -9.24
N GLU A 101 5.58 16.22 -8.06
CA GLU A 101 5.15 15.19 -7.10
C GLU A 101 3.72 15.39 -6.60
N ASN A 102 3.26 16.64 -6.49
CA ASN A 102 1.87 16.95 -6.14
C ASN A 102 0.90 16.40 -7.19
N ALA A 103 1.15 16.65 -8.48
CA ALA A 103 0.34 16.15 -9.58
C ALA A 103 0.39 14.62 -9.69
N PHE A 104 1.56 14.01 -9.44
CA PHE A 104 1.68 12.56 -9.37
C PHE A 104 0.85 12.01 -8.20
N SER A 105 0.96 12.60 -7.02
CA SER A 105 0.18 12.21 -5.86
C SER A 105 -1.32 12.44 -6.05
N ASP A 106 -1.76 13.48 -6.78
CA ASP A 106 -3.16 13.69 -7.21
C ASP A 106 -3.65 12.60 -8.14
N TYR A 107 -2.79 12.10 -9.01
CA TYR A 107 -3.09 10.97 -9.87
C TYR A 107 -3.28 9.67 -9.06
N ILE A 108 -2.38 9.39 -8.10
CA ILE A 108 -2.50 8.23 -7.20
C ILE A 108 -3.80 8.32 -6.38
N LYS A 109 -4.08 9.47 -5.76
CA LYS A 109 -5.27 9.69 -4.93
C LYS A 109 -6.56 9.39 -5.70
N ARG A 110 -6.71 9.95 -6.91
CA ARG A 110 -7.90 9.73 -7.75
C ARG A 110 -8.10 8.27 -8.09
N HIS A 111 -7.03 7.55 -8.48
CA HIS A 111 -7.14 6.12 -8.77
C HIS A 111 -7.52 5.32 -7.52
N LEU A 112 -6.96 5.63 -6.34
CA LEU A 112 -7.33 4.96 -5.10
C LEU A 112 -8.79 5.24 -4.71
N GLU A 113 -9.28 6.47 -4.89
CA GLU A 113 -10.69 6.81 -4.68
C GLU A 113 -11.62 6.05 -5.64
N GLU A 114 -11.28 5.97 -6.92
CA GLU A 114 -12.04 5.20 -7.91
C GLU A 114 -12.03 3.69 -7.60
N ASP A 115 -10.86 3.13 -7.32
CA ASP A 115 -10.69 1.69 -7.18
C ASP A 115 -11.15 1.18 -5.82
N LEU A 116 -10.91 1.90 -4.72
CA LEU A 116 -11.33 1.48 -3.38
C LEU A 116 -12.79 1.80 -3.08
N ASN A 117 -13.30 2.98 -3.49
CA ASN A 117 -14.69 3.38 -3.22
C ASN A 117 -15.67 2.94 -4.32
N HIS A 118 -15.41 3.30 -5.58
CA HIS A 118 -16.43 3.16 -6.63
C HIS A 118 -16.60 1.72 -7.11
N ARG A 119 -15.53 0.91 -7.07
CA ARG A 119 -15.61 -0.53 -7.39
C ARG A 119 -16.07 -1.38 -6.20
N GLY A 120 -16.32 -0.76 -5.04
CA GLY A 120 -16.76 -1.47 -3.83
C GLY A 120 -15.76 -2.51 -3.32
N ILE A 121 -14.47 -2.38 -3.68
CA ILE A 121 -13.41 -3.33 -3.29
C ILE A 121 -13.36 -3.46 -1.76
N ILE A 122 -13.65 -2.37 -1.05
CA ILE A 122 -13.80 -2.39 0.40
C ILE A 122 -15.29 -2.42 0.75
N VAL A 123 -15.77 -3.59 1.16
CA VAL A 123 -17.14 -3.76 1.62
C VAL A 123 -17.23 -3.28 3.08
N ASN A 124 -18.34 -2.59 3.41
CA ASN A 124 -18.74 -2.09 4.74
C ASN A 124 -18.10 -0.83 5.33
N ARG A 125 -17.19 -0.14 4.64
CA ARG A 125 -16.47 1.00 5.23
C ARG A 125 -16.58 2.25 4.36
N GLU A 126 -16.62 3.41 5.00
CA GLU A 126 -16.28 4.68 4.37
C GLU A 126 -14.76 4.78 4.37
N VAL A 127 -14.16 4.79 3.18
CA VAL A 127 -12.71 5.02 3.01
C VAL A 127 -12.53 6.49 2.73
N GLU A 128 -11.91 7.18 3.68
CA GLU A 128 -11.62 8.60 3.55
C GLU A 128 -10.15 8.77 3.16
N ILE A 129 -9.93 9.42 2.02
CA ILE A 129 -8.58 9.68 1.49
C ILE A 129 -8.29 11.17 1.60
N ARG A 130 -7.39 11.52 2.52
CA ARG A 130 -6.98 12.90 2.80
C ARG A 130 -5.58 13.20 2.27
N ARG A 131 -5.34 14.50 2.08
CA ARG A 131 -4.01 15.09 1.87
C ARG A 131 -3.43 15.47 3.23
N GLY A 132 -2.14 15.24 3.44
CA GLY A 132 -1.38 15.96 4.45
C GLY A 132 -0.48 17.03 3.84
N TYR A 133 0.39 17.55 4.68
CA TYR A 133 1.27 18.68 4.39
C TYR A 133 2.72 18.19 4.40
N GLY A 134 3.41 18.34 3.26
CA GLY A 134 4.82 18.02 3.11
C GLY A 134 5.75 19.03 3.79
N THR A 135 7.07 18.81 3.64
CA THR A 135 8.17 19.64 4.17
C THR A 135 8.22 21.07 3.64
N GLY A 136 7.98 21.23 2.34
CA GLY A 136 8.12 22.52 1.66
C GLY A 136 6.83 23.35 1.74
N SER A 137 6.98 24.67 1.69
CA SER A 137 5.84 25.58 1.53
C SER A 137 5.04 25.20 0.27
N GLY A 138 3.92 24.49 0.44
CA GLY A 138 3.02 24.08 -0.65
C GLY A 138 3.16 22.63 -1.15
N GLU A 139 4.01 21.79 -0.55
CA GLU A 139 4.03 20.35 -0.85
C GLU A 139 2.88 19.63 -0.14
N ARG A 140 2.13 18.79 -0.86
CA ARG A 140 1.00 17.98 -0.35
C ARG A 140 1.07 16.57 -0.93
N THR A 141 2.25 15.96 -0.86
CA THR A 141 2.56 14.70 -1.54
C THR A 141 2.05 13.48 -0.80
N ASP A 142 1.86 13.57 0.51
CA ASP A 142 1.39 12.46 1.31
C ASP A 142 -0.13 12.21 1.13
N ILE A 143 -0.51 10.94 1.28
CA ILE A 143 -1.89 10.47 1.17
C ILE A 143 -2.22 9.67 2.43
N GLN A 144 -3.21 10.12 3.18
CA GLN A 144 -3.74 9.39 4.33
C GLN A 144 -5.01 8.66 3.94
N ILE A 145 -5.01 7.33 4.08
CA ILE A 145 -6.18 6.48 3.85
C ILE A 145 -6.70 6.00 5.21
N ASN A 146 -7.92 6.41 5.54
CA ASN A 146 -8.63 5.99 6.73
C ASN A 146 -9.76 5.03 6.34
N ALA A 147 -9.90 3.90 7.04
CA ALA A 147 -11.08 3.07 6.95
C ALA A 147 -11.76 2.94 8.32
N ILE A 148 -13.07 3.14 8.35
CA ILE A 148 -13.86 3.08 9.58
C ILE A 148 -14.37 1.65 9.79
N ILE A 149 -13.83 0.97 10.79
CA ILE A 149 -14.21 -0.36 11.24
C ILE A 149 -15.35 -0.29 12.28
N LYS A 150 -16.60 -0.43 11.84
CA LYS A 150 -17.76 -0.81 12.68
C LYS A 150 -17.53 -2.20 13.27
N ASP A 151 -17.34 -2.28 14.57
CA ASP A 151 -17.35 -3.51 15.32
C ASP A 151 -18.82 -3.89 15.61
N PRO A 152 -19.29 -5.11 15.31
CA PRO A 152 -20.65 -5.55 15.67
C PRO A 152 -20.86 -5.69 17.18
N THR A 153 -19.77 -5.83 17.96
CA THR A 153 -19.75 -6.12 19.39
C THR A 153 -19.40 -4.90 20.24
N GLU A 154 -18.59 -3.96 19.71
CA GLU A 154 -18.30 -2.69 20.37
C GLU A 154 -19.15 -1.54 19.79
N GLN A 155 -19.74 -0.71 20.65
CA GLN A 155 -20.50 0.48 20.25
C GLN A 155 -19.63 1.61 19.65
N ARG A 156 -18.32 1.39 19.47
CA ARG A 156 -17.39 2.36 18.88
C ARG A 156 -16.86 1.84 17.55
N ASN A 157 -16.85 2.75 16.58
CA ASN A 157 -16.14 2.54 15.33
C ASN A 157 -14.64 2.65 15.57
N LYS A 158 -13.87 1.62 15.21
CA LYS A 158 -12.40 1.66 15.18
C LYS A 158 -11.93 2.30 13.88
N LYS A 159 -11.09 3.31 13.93
CA LYS A 159 -10.45 3.88 12.74
C LYS A 159 -9.11 3.17 12.50
N ILE A 160 -8.89 2.68 11.28
CA ILE A 160 -7.58 2.19 10.85
C ILE A 160 -7.01 3.12 9.78
N THR A 161 -5.69 3.32 9.80
CA THR A 161 -5.01 4.31 8.96
C THR A 161 -3.80 3.70 8.27
N VAL A 162 -3.62 4.00 6.98
CA VAL A 162 -2.39 3.77 6.23
C VAL A 162 -1.95 5.08 5.58
N ILE A 163 -0.67 5.42 5.70
CA ILE A 163 -0.08 6.63 5.11
C ILE A 163 0.75 6.25 3.89
N ILE A 164 0.65 7.01 2.81
CA ILE A 164 1.50 6.88 1.63
C ILE A 164 2.34 8.16 1.49
N GLU A 165 3.65 8.03 1.56
CA GLU A 165 4.58 9.11 1.21
C GLU A 165 4.99 8.95 -0.25
N VAL A 166 4.69 9.96 -1.08
CA VAL A 166 4.91 9.90 -2.54
C VAL A 166 6.13 10.73 -2.92
N LYS A 167 7.06 10.14 -3.66
CA LYS A 167 8.25 10.81 -4.22
C LYS A 167 8.46 10.48 -5.69
N GLY A 168 9.00 11.42 -6.45
CA GLY A 168 9.55 11.19 -7.78
C GLY A 168 10.98 10.67 -7.68
N CYS A 169 11.43 9.83 -8.61
CA CYS A 169 12.80 9.30 -8.60
C CYS A 169 13.90 10.37 -8.70
N TRP A 170 13.55 11.62 -9.04
CA TRP A 170 14.46 12.77 -9.07
C TRP A 170 14.56 13.51 -7.74
N HIS A 171 13.76 13.17 -6.72
CA HIS A 171 13.76 13.85 -5.43
C HIS A 171 15.14 13.77 -4.77
N ARG A 172 15.64 14.90 -4.26
CA ARG A 172 17.01 14.97 -3.70
C ARG A 172 17.18 14.13 -2.45
N GLU A 173 16.12 14.03 -1.66
CA GLU A 173 16.09 13.27 -0.40
C GLU A 173 15.48 11.88 -0.58
N LEU A 174 15.40 11.36 -1.82
CA LEU A 174 14.71 10.10 -2.11
C LEU A 174 15.19 8.94 -1.23
N ASP A 175 16.47 8.91 -0.87
CA ASP A 175 16.99 7.85 -0.02
C ASP A 175 16.66 8.06 1.45
N ILE A 176 16.59 9.29 1.97
CA ILE A 176 16.38 9.56 3.41
C ILE A 176 14.90 9.78 3.78
N ALA A 177 14.07 10.22 2.83
CA ALA A 177 12.68 10.61 3.08
C ALA A 177 11.79 9.46 3.60
N MET A 178 12.14 8.21 3.32
CA MET A 178 11.44 7.05 3.90
C MET A 178 11.53 7.06 5.44
N GLU A 179 12.68 7.39 6.01
CA GLU A 179 12.85 7.48 7.47
C GLU A 179 12.37 8.85 7.98
N GLU A 180 12.88 9.93 7.39
CA GLU A 180 12.68 11.28 7.92
C GLU A 180 11.27 11.86 7.70
N GLN A 181 10.60 11.45 6.62
CA GLN A 181 9.28 11.98 6.27
C GLN A 181 8.17 10.97 6.56
N LEU A 182 8.27 9.73 6.06
CA LEU A 182 7.22 8.73 6.31
C LEU A 182 7.22 8.24 7.76
N ILE A 183 8.33 7.71 8.25
CA ILE A 183 8.36 7.10 9.60
C ILE A 183 8.29 8.17 10.68
N ASN A 184 9.28 9.07 10.72
CA ASN A 184 9.46 9.98 11.85
C ASN A 184 8.31 10.97 12.07
N ARG A 185 7.49 11.24 11.03
CA ARG A 185 6.38 12.21 11.14
C ARG A 185 5.03 11.56 11.34
N TYR A 186 4.83 10.40 10.72
CA TYR A 186 3.50 9.81 10.65
C TYR A 186 3.38 8.51 11.41
N LEU A 187 4.46 7.71 11.49
CA LEU A 187 4.39 6.37 12.08
C LEU A 187 4.95 6.29 13.51
N SER A 188 5.52 7.38 14.02
CA SER A 188 6.18 7.40 15.34
C SER A 188 5.23 7.58 16.53
N ASP A 189 3.99 8.03 16.32
CA ASP A 189 3.07 8.46 17.41
C ASP A 189 2.05 7.38 17.86
N ASN A 190 2.35 6.09 17.69
CA ASN A 190 1.53 4.93 18.13
C ASN A 190 0.09 4.81 17.56
N GLU A 191 -0.42 5.80 16.83
CA GLU A 191 -1.77 5.77 16.22
C GLU A 191 -1.80 5.14 14.82
N CYS A 192 -0.66 5.09 14.12
CA CYS A 192 -0.53 4.49 12.79
C CYS A 192 0.85 3.85 12.66
N ASN A 193 0.89 2.53 12.44
CA ASN A 193 2.16 1.82 12.30
C ASN A 193 2.37 1.28 10.88
N TYR A 194 1.55 1.70 9.90
CA TYR A 194 1.54 1.14 8.55
C TYR A 194 1.68 2.24 7.51
N GLY A 195 2.73 2.13 6.68
CA GLY A 195 3.01 3.10 5.65
C GLY A 195 3.46 2.48 4.32
N ILE A 196 3.25 3.22 3.23
CA ILE A 196 3.77 2.92 1.91
C ILE A 196 4.73 4.05 1.52
N TYR A 197 5.95 3.68 1.12
CA TYR A 197 6.87 4.62 0.47
C TYR A 197 6.78 4.46 -1.05
N LEU A 198 6.03 5.34 -1.71
CA LEU A 198 5.70 5.23 -3.12
C LEU A 198 6.64 6.09 -3.97
N VAL A 199 7.39 5.45 -4.87
CA VAL A 199 8.33 6.13 -5.77
C VAL A 199 7.85 6.01 -7.22
N GLY A 200 7.62 7.14 -7.87
CA GLY A 200 7.40 7.20 -9.32
C GLY A 200 8.72 7.10 -10.08
N TRP A 201 8.85 6.10 -10.94
CA TRP A 201 10.05 5.84 -11.74
C TRP A 201 9.97 6.51 -13.11
N PHE A 202 10.42 7.76 -13.19
CA PHE A 202 10.31 8.60 -14.39
C PHE A 202 11.65 8.70 -15.13
N TYR A 203 11.80 7.87 -16.15
CA TYR A 203 12.95 7.90 -17.05
C TYR A 203 12.50 7.86 -18.50
N CYS A 204 13.22 8.62 -19.34
CA CYS A 204 13.15 8.58 -20.80
C CYS A 204 14.37 9.31 -21.35
N LYS A 205 14.79 8.98 -22.59
CA LYS A 205 15.99 9.58 -23.21
C LYS A 205 15.98 11.12 -23.24
N GLN A 206 14.80 11.73 -23.32
CA GLN A 206 14.65 13.19 -23.39
C GLN A 206 14.75 13.89 -22.03
N TRP A 207 14.54 13.18 -20.93
CA TRP A 207 14.54 13.73 -19.57
C TRP A 207 15.81 13.39 -18.82
N ARG A 208 16.04 12.10 -18.60
CA ARG A 208 17.13 11.58 -17.79
C ARG A 208 17.31 10.11 -18.11
N GLU A 209 18.55 9.67 -18.18
CA GLU A 209 18.91 8.25 -18.16
C GLU A 209 19.17 7.81 -16.71
N SER A 210 18.70 6.61 -16.36
CA SER A 210 18.97 6.06 -15.04
C SER A 210 20.32 5.38 -15.03
N THR A 211 21.11 5.64 -13.98
CA THR A 211 22.37 4.92 -13.72
C THR A 211 22.17 3.57 -13.04
N VAL A 212 20.94 3.29 -12.57
CA VAL A 212 20.53 2.02 -11.95
C VAL A 212 19.23 1.53 -12.58
N THR A 213 19.03 0.23 -12.61
CA THR A 213 17.79 -0.36 -13.14
C THR A 213 16.62 -0.16 -12.18
N PHE A 214 15.40 -0.29 -12.72
CA PHE A 214 14.16 -0.28 -11.92
C PHE A 214 14.19 -1.40 -10.85
N GLU A 215 14.69 -2.58 -11.23
CA GLU A 215 14.81 -3.76 -10.38
C GLU A 215 15.82 -3.56 -9.26
N GLU A 216 16.99 -2.99 -9.55
CA GLU A 216 18.03 -2.70 -8.54
C GLU A 216 17.53 -1.70 -7.50
N LYS A 217 16.90 -0.59 -7.95
CA LYS A 217 16.32 0.37 -7.00
C LYS A 217 15.16 -0.25 -6.20
N GLY A 218 14.41 -1.16 -6.83
CA GLY A 218 13.40 -2.02 -6.20
C GLY A 218 13.95 -2.81 -5.02
N LYS A 219 15.07 -3.49 -5.23
CA LYS A 219 15.75 -4.26 -4.18
C LYS A 219 16.26 -3.35 -3.06
N TYR A 220 16.93 -2.25 -3.43
CA TYR A 220 17.46 -1.27 -2.48
C TYR A 220 16.38 -0.78 -1.50
N PHE A 221 15.22 -0.32 -2.01
CA PHE A 221 14.18 0.18 -1.13
C PHE A 221 13.53 -0.92 -0.29
N LYS A 222 13.41 -2.16 -0.80
CA LYS A 222 12.89 -3.31 -0.03
C LYS A 222 13.79 -3.64 1.16
N GLU A 223 15.09 -3.68 0.96
CA GLU A 223 16.06 -3.90 2.04
C GLU A 223 16.00 -2.77 3.06
N LYS A 224 16.04 -1.52 2.59
CA LYS A 224 15.95 -0.34 3.45
C LYS A 224 14.67 -0.31 4.28
N ALA A 225 13.52 -0.58 3.66
CA ALA A 225 12.23 -0.59 4.35
C ALA A 225 12.16 -1.70 5.40
N LYS A 226 12.76 -2.87 5.13
CA LYS A 226 12.86 -3.96 6.11
C LYS A 226 13.68 -3.54 7.33
N ASP A 227 14.84 -2.93 7.12
CA ASP A 227 15.72 -2.49 8.20
C ASP A 227 15.06 -1.40 9.05
N LEU A 228 14.42 -0.42 8.39
CA LEU A 228 13.71 0.66 9.07
C LEU A 228 12.47 0.17 9.82
N SER A 229 11.70 -0.76 9.23
CA SER A 229 10.54 -1.38 9.88
C SER A 229 10.95 -2.07 11.17
N ASN A 230 12.06 -2.83 11.17
CA ASN A 230 12.59 -3.48 12.35
C ASN A 230 13.10 -2.47 13.40
N LYS A 231 13.85 -1.45 12.97
CA LYS A 231 14.42 -0.41 13.83
C LYS A 231 13.33 0.35 14.59
N HIS A 232 12.28 0.76 13.88
CA HIS A 232 11.23 1.63 14.40
C HIS A 232 9.97 0.89 14.88
N LYS A 233 9.94 -0.44 14.76
CA LYS A 233 8.78 -1.30 15.13
C LYS A 233 7.48 -0.92 14.39
N VAL A 234 7.61 -0.52 13.13
CA VAL A 234 6.51 -0.16 12.22
C VAL A 234 6.52 -1.09 11.00
N THR A 235 5.49 -1.04 10.17
CA THR A 235 5.41 -1.74 8.88
C THR A 235 5.45 -0.74 7.75
N VAL A 236 6.60 -0.65 7.07
CA VAL A 236 6.76 0.16 5.85
C VAL A 236 6.95 -0.75 4.65
N VAL A 237 6.14 -0.53 3.61
CA VAL A 237 6.28 -1.24 2.33
C VAL A 237 6.66 -0.26 1.23
N PRO A 238 7.79 -0.44 0.55
CA PRO A 238 8.14 0.40 -0.59
C PRO A 238 7.39 -0.07 -1.84
N TYR A 239 6.91 0.88 -2.64
CA TYR A 239 6.27 0.62 -3.92
C TYR A 239 6.92 1.48 -5.00
N ILE A 240 7.64 0.87 -5.94
CA ILE A 240 8.16 1.59 -7.10
C ILE A 240 7.19 1.41 -8.25
N MET A 241 6.67 2.53 -8.77
CA MET A 241 5.72 2.57 -9.86
C MET A 241 6.43 2.93 -11.16
N ASN A 242 6.36 2.04 -12.14
CA ASN A 242 6.94 2.30 -13.46
C ASN A 242 6.11 3.33 -14.24
N THR A 243 6.60 4.57 -14.26
CA THR A 243 6.03 5.71 -15.00
C THR A 243 6.91 6.13 -16.18
N ALA A 244 7.90 5.31 -16.55
CA ALA A 244 8.81 5.61 -17.65
C ALA A 244 8.04 5.64 -18.98
N LEU A 245 8.44 6.56 -19.88
CA LEU A 245 7.97 6.52 -21.26
C LEU A 245 8.64 5.34 -21.95
N ARG A 246 7.86 4.58 -22.73
CA ARG A 246 8.41 3.52 -23.56
C ARG A 246 9.32 4.15 -24.62
N ASN A 247 10.51 3.59 -24.77
CA ASN A 247 11.40 3.92 -25.88
C ASN A 247 10.88 3.30 -27.18
#